data_AF-A0A1X0XIX7-F1
#
_entry.id   AF-A0A1X0XIX7-F1
#
_cell.length_a   1.000
_cell.length_b   1.000
_cell.length_c   1.000
_cell.angle_alpha   90.00
_cell.angle_beta   90.00
_cell.angle_gamma   90.00
#
_symmetry.space_group_name_H-M   'P 1'
#
loop_
_entity.id
_entity.type
_entity.pdbx_description
1 polymer ?
#
loop_
_entity_poly.entity_id
_entity_poly.type
_entity_poly.pdbx_seq_one_letter_code
_entity_poly.pdbx_strand_id
1 'polypeptide(L)'
;MTGHPLPGDDDVRSAADALLTEHREGGAYPSVSALAKTFNVNRTTFYRHYAAITNAMLDSAAQRQTDGPKRRHPRHSDDGRDETIRRLRTENTDLRKHLEIYEEHIRMLTIHNAAYRNQLERLAGITDLSSHRDS
;
A
#
# COMPACT_ATOMS: atom_id res chain seq x y z
N MET A 1 29.83 -7.09 33.15
CA MET A 1 29.15 -6.17 32.21
C MET A 1 30.17 -5.18 31.69
N THR A 2 30.82 -5.51 30.58
CA THR A 2 31.87 -4.69 29.98
C THR A 2 31.21 -3.51 29.27
N GLY A 3 31.28 -2.33 29.86
CA GLY A 3 30.95 -1.09 29.15
C GLY A 3 31.94 -0.93 28.00
N HIS A 4 31.50 -1.23 26.78
CA HIS A 4 32.33 -0.99 25.60
C HIS A 4 32.53 0.54 25.53
N PRO A 5 33.79 1.03 25.49
CA PRO A 5 34.04 2.46 25.38
C PRO A 5 33.28 3.00 24.18
N LEU A 6 32.60 4.13 24.37
CA LEU A 6 31.86 4.79 23.30
C LEU A 6 32.84 5.06 22.13
N PRO A 7 32.51 4.65 20.90
CA PRO A 7 33.33 4.90 19.71
C PRO A 7 33.67 6.38 19.55
N GLY A 8 34.83 6.69 18.96
CA GLY A 8 35.13 8.07 18.58
C GLY A 8 34.17 8.55 17.49
N ASP A 9 33.83 9.85 17.49
CA ASP A 9 32.98 10.44 16.45
C ASP A 9 33.55 10.22 15.04
N ASP A 10 34.88 10.19 14.90
CA ASP A 10 35.56 9.94 13.62
C ASP A 10 35.41 8.50 13.14
N ASP A 11 35.46 7.52 14.07
CA ASP A 11 35.22 6.11 13.74
C ASP A 11 33.77 5.90 13.28
N VAL A 12 32.82 6.56 13.95
CA VAL A 12 31.40 6.49 13.60
C VAL A 12 31.14 7.13 12.24
N ARG A 13 31.81 8.25 11.95
CA ARG A 13 31.71 8.94 10.65
C ARG A 13 32.30 8.08 9.52
N SER A 14 33.45 7.46 9.73
CA SER A 14 34.05 6.52 8.79
C SER A 14 33.15 5.31 8.51
N ALA A 15 32.56 4.72 9.54
CA ALA A 15 31.61 3.62 9.39
C ALA A 15 30.32 4.04 8.66
N ALA A 16 29.84 5.27 8.88
CA ALA A 16 28.70 5.82 8.15
C ALA A 16 29.02 6.03 6.67
N ASP A 17 30.22 6.51 6.35
CA ASP A 17 30.70 6.65 4.97
C ASP A 17 30.89 5.30 4.27
N ALA A 18 31.35 4.27 4.99
CA ALA A 18 31.44 2.91 4.48
C ALA A 18 30.06 2.36 4.10
N LEU A 19 29.05 2.52 4.96
CA LEU A 19 27.66 2.12 4.66
C LEU A 19 27.07 2.92 3.50
N LEU A 20 27.37 4.22 3.41
CA LEU A 20 26.97 5.04 2.27
C LEU A 20 27.63 4.56 0.97
N THR A 21 28.87 4.08 1.03
CA THR A 21 29.60 3.55 -0.13
C THR A 21 29.05 2.18 -0.56
N GLU A 22 28.81 1.27 0.38
CA GLU A 22 28.17 -0.02 0.12
C GLU A 22 26.78 0.18 -0.54
N HIS A 23 25.99 1.12 -0.04
CA HIS A 23 24.72 1.47 -0.66
C HIS A 23 24.87 2.03 -2.08
N ARG A 24 25.95 2.78 -2.38
CA ARG A 24 26.23 3.26 -3.75
C ARG A 24 26.55 2.12 -4.71
N GLU A 25 27.20 1.07 -4.21
CA GLU A 25 27.55 -0.12 -4.99
C GLU A 25 26.34 -1.07 -5.21
N GLY A 26 25.15 -0.68 -4.74
CA GLY A 26 23.91 -1.46 -4.86
C GLY A 26 23.61 -2.33 -3.64
N GLY A 27 24.35 -2.14 -2.55
CA GLY A 27 24.14 -2.82 -1.28
C GLY A 27 22.94 -2.30 -0.48
N ALA A 28 22.85 -2.74 0.79
CA ALA A 28 21.72 -2.46 1.65
C ALA A 28 21.59 -0.97 2.03
N TYR A 29 20.38 -0.55 2.39
CA TYR A 29 20.12 0.84 2.80
C TYR A 29 20.82 1.17 4.14
N PRO A 30 21.54 2.30 4.26
CA PRO A 30 22.21 2.68 5.49
C PRO A 30 21.20 2.91 6.62
N SER A 31 21.42 2.29 7.78
CA SER A 31 20.51 2.40 8.92
C SER A 31 21.23 2.60 10.24
N VAL A 32 20.57 3.26 11.19
CA VAL A 32 21.07 3.45 12.56
C VAL A 32 21.33 2.11 13.24
N SER A 33 20.51 1.10 12.96
CA SER A 33 20.69 -0.25 13.50
C SER A 33 21.95 -0.93 12.95
N ALA A 34 22.26 -0.72 11.66
CA ALA A 34 23.49 -1.25 11.05
C ALA A 34 24.73 -0.63 11.70
N LEU A 35 24.75 0.70 11.87
CA LEU A 35 25.82 1.40 12.58
C LEU A 35 25.98 0.92 14.03
N ALA A 36 24.86 0.87 14.78
CA ALA A 36 24.87 0.44 16.17
C ALA A 36 25.39 -1.01 16.33
N LYS A 37 25.07 -1.88 15.36
CA LYS A 37 25.55 -3.26 15.31
C LYS A 37 27.07 -3.33 15.07
N THR A 38 27.63 -2.48 14.20
CA THR A 38 29.09 -2.42 13.94
C THR A 38 29.89 -2.16 15.21
N PHE A 39 29.37 -1.32 16.11
CA PHE A 39 30.03 -0.98 17.37
C PHE A 39 29.53 -1.77 18.58
N ASN A 40 28.64 -2.76 18.36
CA ASN A 40 28.01 -3.55 19.41
C ASN A 40 27.35 -2.70 20.51
N VAL A 41 26.74 -1.58 20.12
CA VAL A 41 26.03 -0.66 21.03
C VAL A 41 24.53 -0.80 20.81
N ASN A 42 23.73 -0.65 21.87
CA ASN A 42 22.28 -0.57 21.73
C ASN A 42 21.90 0.64 20.86
N ARG A 43 21.00 0.44 19.90
CA ARG A 43 20.45 1.48 19.01
C ARG A 43 20.03 2.76 19.76
N THR A 44 19.37 2.65 20.91
CA THR A 44 18.90 3.80 21.69
C THR A 44 20.07 4.61 22.25
N THR A 45 21.06 3.93 22.81
CA THR A 45 22.28 4.55 23.33
C THR A 45 23.09 5.17 22.20
N PHE A 46 23.25 4.44 21.09
CA PHE A 46 23.96 4.91 19.91
C PHE A 46 23.32 6.17 19.31
N TYR A 47 22.00 6.17 19.14
CA TYR A 47 21.29 7.33 18.61
C TYR A 47 21.38 8.54 19.54
N ARG A 48 21.38 8.33 20.87
CA ARG A 48 21.53 9.41 21.84
C ARG A 48 22.89 10.13 21.73
N HIS A 49 23.97 9.39 21.45
CA HIS A 49 25.32 9.97 21.36
C HIS A 49 25.67 10.49 19.96
N TYR A 50 25.21 9.82 18.91
CA TYR A 50 25.60 10.12 17.53
C TYR A 50 24.45 10.61 16.65
N ALA A 51 23.41 11.23 17.24
CA ALA A 51 22.24 11.72 16.52
C ALA A 51 22.61 12.56 15.29
N ALA A 52 23.55 13.50 15.45
CA ALA A 52 24.00 14.37 14.35
C ALA A 52 24.60 13.59 13.18
N ILE A 53 25.48 12.62 13.45
CA ILE A 53 26.14 11.80 12.41
C ILE A 53 25.13 10.88 11.74
N THR A 54 24.24 10.24 12.53
CA THR A 54 23.21 9.35 12.00
C THR A 54 22.19 10.08 11.12
N ASN A 55 21.76 11.28 11.50
CA ASN A 55 20.87 12.10 10.69
C ASN A 55 21.56 12.56 9.40
N ALA A 56 22.80 13.05 9.48
CA ALA A 56 23.57 13.45 8.29
C ALA A 56 23.78 12.31 7.29
N MET A 57 24.03 11.08 7.78
CA MET A 57 24.09 9.88 6.93
C MET A 57 22.74 9.60 6.25
N LEU A 58 21.64 9.62 7.01
CA LEU A 58 20.30 9.34 6.50
C LEU A 58 19.81 10.38 5.49
N ASP A 59 20.22 11.65 5.66
CA ASP A 59 19.94 12.74 4.74
C ASP A 59 20.76 12.59 3.45
N SER A 60 22.05 12.26 3.58
CA SER A 60 22.93 11.98 2.43
C SER A 60 22.44 10.79 1.60
N ALA A 61 21.90 9.75 2.25
CA ALA A 61 21.28 8.62 1.58
C ALA A 61 19.95 8.98 0.88
N ALA A 62 19.17 9.91 1.45
CA ALA A 62 17.91 10.39 0.86
C ALA A 62 18.14 11.27 -0.37
N GLN A 63 19.05 12.24 -0.26
CA GLN A 63 19.33 13.22 -1.30
C GLN A 63 19.91 12.60 -2.57
N ARG A 64 20.48 11.39 -2.48
CA ARG A 64 21.00 10.66 -3.65
C ARG A 64 20.00 9.68 -4.26
N GLN A 65 18.97 9.26 -3.51
CA GLN A 65 17.86 8.48 -4.07
C GLN A 65 16.97 9.30 -5.02
N THR A 66 17.07 10.63 -5.01
CA THR A 66 16.36 11.49 -5.96
C THR A 66 17.00 11.50 -7.36
N ASP A 67 18.27 11.11 -7.49
CA ASP A 67 19.03 11.15 -8.77
C ASP A 67 19.09 9.78 -9.50
N GLY A 68 18.64 8.69 -8.87
CA GLY A 68 18.56 7.35 -9.49
C GLY A 68 17.13 6.89 -9.79
N PRO A 69 16.91 5.85 -10.61
CA PRO A 69 15.58 5.32 -10.88
C PRO A 69 14.97 4.79 -9.58
N LYS A 70 14.05 5.61 -9.04
CA LYS A 70 13.21 5.44 -7.85
C LYS A 70 12.87 3.97 -7.54
N ARG A 71 13.70 3.27 -6.76
CA ARG A 71 13.21 2.21 -5.87
C ARG A 71 12.57 2.91 -4.68
N ARG A 72 11.28 3.20 -4.83
CA ARG A 72 10.42 3.88 -3.85
C ARG A 72 10.38 3.06 -2.55
N HIS A 73 11.18 3.44 -1.56
CA HIS A 73 10.75 3.31 -0.16
C HIS A 73 10.10 4.63 0.24
N PRO A 74 8.80 4.65 0.59
CA PRO A 74 8.12 5.89 0.92
C PRO A 74 8.58 6.37 2.30
N ARG A 75 9.39 7.42 2.32
CA ARG A 75 9.59 8.28 3.49
C ARG A 75 8.45 9.29 3.53
N HIS A 76 7.54 9.12 4.49
CA HIS A 76 6.85 10.19 5.23
C HIS A 76 6.35 11.43 4.45
N SER A 77 5.60 11.22 3.36
CA SER A 77 4.60 12.19 2.87
C SER A 77 3.34 11.46 2.35
N ASP A 78 2.94 10.40 3.04
CA ASP A 78 1.94 9.42 2.57
C ASP A 78 0.49 9.81 2.91
N ASP A 79 0.27 10.91 3.62
CA ASP A 79 -1.07 11.24 4.17
C ASP A 79 -2.12 11.40 3.06
N GLY A 80 -1.82 12.18 2.02
CA GLY A 80 -2.73 12.35 0.89
C GLY A 80 -2.89 11.11 0.00
N ARG A 81 -1.88 10.23 -0.04
CA ARG A 81 -1.95 8.99 -0.85
C ARG A 81 -2.73 7.90 -0.12
N ASP A 82 -2.52 7.76 1.19
CA ASP A 82 -3.30 6.87 2.03
C ASP A 82 -4.75 7.31 2.13
N GLU A 83 -5.02 8.62 2.22
CA GLU A 83 -6.37 9.18 2.15
C GLU A 83 -7.04 8.87 0.80
N THR A 84 -6.31 9.05 -0.31
CA THR A 84 -6.81 8.72 -1.66
C THR A 84 -7.10 7.22 -1.78
N ILE A 85 -6.21 6.35 -1.30
CA ILE A 85 -6.41 4.89 -1.36
C ILE A 85 -7.60 4.47 -0.49
N ARG A 86 -7.76 5.05 0.71
CA ARG A 86 -8.93 4.81 1.57
C ARG A 86 -10.22 5.24 0.90
N ARG A 87 -10.26 6.45 0.33
CA ARG A 87 -11.41 6.95 -0.43
C ARG A 87 -11.78 6.03 -1.58
N LEU A 88 -10.80 5.64 -2.40
CA LEU A 88 -11.02 4.74 -3.54
C LEU A 88 -11.52 3.35 -3.09
N ARG A 89 -11.07 2.83 -1.95
CA ARG A 89 -11.56 1.56 -1.41
C ARG A 89 -13.01 1.66 -0.94
N THR A 90 -13.37 2.75 -0.26
CA THR A 90 -14.75 3.00 0.16
C THR A 90 -15.65 3.14 -1.06
N GLU A 91 -15.26 3.95 -2.03
CA GLU A 91 -16.01 4.17 -3.27
C GLU A 91 -16.18 2.87 -4.07
N ASN A 92 -15.14 2.04 -4.18
CA ASN A 92 -15.24 0.75 -4.85
C ASN A 92 -16.20 -0.21 -4.13
N THR A 93 -16.21 -0.16 -2.79
CA THR A 93 -17.11 -0.99 -1.97
C THR A 93 -18.57 -0.55 -2.15
N ASP A 94 -18.83 0.76 -2.16
CA ASP A 94 -20.17 1.29 -2.34
C ASP A 94 -20.69 1.06 -3.77
N LEU A 95 -19.83 1.22 -4.79
CA LEU A 95 -20.18 0.87 -6.18
C LEU A 95 -20.56 -0.60 -6.32
N ARG A 96 -19.85 -1.52 -5.65
CA ARG A 96 -20.19 -2.95 -5.66
C ARG A 96 -21.54 -3.23 -5.02
N LYS A 97 -21.85 -2.59 -3.88
CA LYS A 97 -23.18 -2.71 -3.25
C LYS A 97 -24.28 -2.19 -4.16
N HIS A 98 -24.05 -1.07 -4.84
CA HIS A 98 -25.04 -0.52 -5.79
C HIS A 98 -25.28 -1.47 -6.96
N LEU A 99 -24.21 -2.06 -7.51
CA LEU A 99 -24.35 -3.05 -8.58
C LEU A 99 -25.18 -4.26 -8.13
N GLU A 100 -24.92 -4.81 -6.95
CA GLU A 100 -25.69 -5.94 -6.40
C GLU A 100 -27.18 -5.59 -6.25
N ILE A 101 -27.49 -4.41 -5.73
CA ILE A 101 -28.88 -3.92 -5.60
C ILE A 101 -29.54 -3.76 -6.98
N TYR A 102 -28.82 -3.17 -7.94
CA TYR A 102 -29.37 -2.95 -9.28
C TYR A 102 -29.57 -4.26 -10.05
N GLU A 103 -28.66 -5.22 -9.92
CA GLU A 103 -28.82 -6.56 -10.50
C GLU A 103 -30.08 -7.23 -9.96
N GLU A 104 -30.32 -7.14 -8.65
CA GLU A 104 -31.52 -7.73 -8.04
C GLU A 104 -32.81 -7.03 -8.50
N HIS A 105 -32.80 -5.70 -8.58
CA HIS A 105 -33.93 -4.96 -9.12
C HIS A 105 -34.22 -5.29 -10.58
N ILE A 106 -33.18 -5.47 -11.41
CA ILE A 106 -33.35 -5.88 -12.80
C ILE A 106 -33.98 -7.28 -12.84
N ARG A 107 -33.46 -8.25 -12.06
CA ARG A 107 -34.06 -9.60 -11.96
C ARG A 107 -35.53 -9.53 -11.58
N MET A 108 -35.87 -8.78 -10.54
CA MET A 108 -37.25 -8.65 -10.07
C MET A 108 -38.15 -8.00 -11.13
N LEU A 109 -37.69 -6.93 -11.79
CA LEU A 109 -38.41 -6.29 -12.88
C LEU A 109 -38.63 -7.23 -14.07
N THR A 110 -37.64 -8.05 -14.42
CA THR A 110 -37.77 -9.05 -15.49
C THR A 110 -38.86 -10.08 -15.16
N ILE A 111 -38.86 -10.60 -13.92
CA ILE A 111 -39.88 -11.54 -13.45
C ILE A 111 -41.28 -10.89 -13.47
N HIS A 112 -41.42 -9.68 -12.93
CA HIS A 112 -42.68 -8.96 -12.93
C HIS A 112 -43.17 -8.66 -14.35
N ASN A 113 -42.27 -8.26 -15.25
CA ASN A 113 -42.64 -7.99 -16.64
C ASN A 113 -43.17 -9.26 -17.35
N ALA A 114 -42.51 -10.40 -17.15
CA ALA A 114 -42.99 -11.68 -17.67
C ALA A 114 -44.36 -12.06 -17.08
N ALA A 115 -44.56 -11.86 -15.77
CA ALA A 115 -45.84 -12.13 -15.11
C ALA A 115 -46.97 -11.23 -15.67
N TYR A 116 -46.72 -9.93 -15.84
CA TYR A 116 -47.70 -9.01 -16.39
C TYR A 116 -48.02 -9.30 -17.86
N ARG A 117 -47.02 -9.68 -18.67
CA ARG A 117 -47.27 -10.12 -20.05
C ARG A 117 -48.17 -11.35 -20.09
N ASN A 118 -47.85 -12.38 -19.30
CA ASN A 118 -48.69 -13.57 -19.18
C ASN A 118 -50.12 -13.24 -18.72
N GLN A 119 -50.29 -12.29 -17.80
CA GLN A 119 -51.62 -11.86 -17.35
C GLN A 119 -52.40 -11.14 -18.47
N LEU A 120 -51.74 -10.26 -19.22
CA LEU A 120 -52.33 -9.57 -20.36
C LEU A 120 -52.71 -10.54 -21.49
N GLU A 121 -51.84 -11.50 -21.81
CA GLU A 121 -52.11 -12.52 -22.83
C GLU A 121 -53.32 -13.37 -22.47
N ARG A 122 -53.43 -13.82 -21.21
CA ARG A 122 -54.61 -14.54 -20.71
C ARG A 122 -55.90 -13.71 -20.81
N LEU A 123 -55.85 -12.42 -20.42
CA LEU A 123 -57.01 -11.53 -20.52
C LEU A 123 -57.40 -11.24 -21.97
N ALA A 124 -56.42 -11.18 -22.87
CA ALA A 124 -56.62 -10.97 -24.30
C ALA A 124 -57.01 -12.25 -25.06
N GLY A 125 -57.02 -13.42 -24.40
CA GLY A 125 -57.31 -14.71 -25.03
C GLY A 125 -56.23 -15.19 -26.00
N ILE A 126 -55.00 -14.67 -25.87
CA ILE A 126 -53.85 -15.04 -26.70
C ILE A 126 -53.17 -16.24 -26.04
N THR A 127 -53.13 -17.37 -26.76
CA THR A 127 -52.45 -18.59 -26.29
C THR A 127 -51.06 -18.69 -26.94
N ASP A 128 -50.01 -18.78 -26.13
CA ASP A 128 -48.64 -18.94 -26.63
C ASP A 128 -48.39 -20.36 -27.16
N LEU A 129 -48.29 -20.46 -28.48
CA LEU A 129 -48.06 -21.71 -29.23
C LEU A 129 -46.62 -22.23 -29.09
N SER A 130 -45.68 -21.41 -28.60
CA SER A 130 -44.27 -21.81 -28.38
C SER A 130 -44.15 -22.90 -27.32
N SER A 131 -45.01 -22.84 -26.30
CA SER A 131 -45.05 -23.80 -25.18
C SER A 131 -45.49 -25.21 -25.58
N HIS A 132 -46.21 -25.36 -26.70
CA HIS A 132 -46.77 -26.64 -27.15
C HIS A 132 -45.86 -27.41 -28.11
N ARG A 133 -44.68 -26.87 -28.45
CA ARG A 133 -43.78 -27.47 -29.45
C ARG A 133 -42.69 -28.39 -28.87
N ASP A 134 -42.55 -28.42 -27.54
CA ASP A 134 -41.57 -29.24 -26.82
C ASP A 134 -42.21 -30.40 -26.02
N SER A 135 -43.43 -30.83 -26.39
CA SER A 135 -44.11 -32.03 -25.84
C SER A 135 -44.18 -33.16 -26.86
#